data_AF-A0A946YWB4-F1
#
_entry.id   AF-A0A946YWB4-F1
#
_cell.length_a   1.000
_cell.length_b   1.000
_cell.length_c   1.000
_cell.angle_alpha   90.00
_cell.angle_beta   90.00
_cell.angle_gamma   90.00
#
_symmetry.space_group_name_H-M   'P 1'
#
loop_
_entity.id
_entity.type
_entity.pdbx_description
1 polymer ?
#
loop_
_entity_poly.entity_id
_entity_poly.type
_entity_poly.pdbx_seq_one_letter_code
_entity_poly.pdbx_strand_id
1 'polypeptide(L)'
;VIDFGGLNVGDPACDLLAAWNVFEGASRNRYRHELGVDDDSWLRGRGWALAQAVMAMPYYWDTNEGMVQQASRAIEGILAEATER
;
A
#
# COMPACT_ATOMS: atom_id res chain seq x y z
N VAL A 1 -14.76 -10.51 -1.62
CA VAL A 1 -13.75 -10.06 -2.60
C VAL A 1 -14.42 -10.00 -3.96
N ILE A 2 -14.34 -8.86 -4.65
CA ILE A 2 -14.90 -8.59 -5.99
C ILE A 2 -13.85 -7.81 -6.81
N ASP A 3 -14.17 -7.41 -8.04
CA ASP A 3 -13.31 -6.61 -8.92
C ASP A 3 -11.97 -7.30 -9.31
N PHE A 4 -12.09 -8.45 -9.99
CA PHE A 4 -10.95 -9.23 -10.49
C PHE A 4 -10.41 -8.72 -11.85
N GLY A 5 -10.76 -7.51 -12.28
CA GLY A 5 -10.39 -6.99 -13.60
C GLY A 5 -8.88 -6.79 -13.81
N GLY A 6 -8.13 -6.63 -12.72
CA GLY A 6 -6.66 -6.53 -12.73
C GLY A 6 -5.91 -7.82 -12.42
N LEU A 7 -6.60 -8.96 -12.24
CA LEU A 7 -5.97 -10.23 -11.90
C LEU A 7 -5.00 -10.65 -13.00
N ASN A 8 -3.75 -10.94 -12.64
CA ASN A 8 -2.71 -11.34 -13.57
C ASN A 8 -1.69 -12.27 -12.90
N VAL A 9 -0.82 -12.88 -13.70
CA VAL A 9 0.38 -13.58 -13.21
C VAL A 9 1.50 -12.54 -13.11
N GLY A 10 1.94 -12.26 -11.89
CA GLY A 10 2.92 -11.20 -11.60
C GLY A 10 3.57 -11.36 -10.22
N ASP A 11 4.10 -10.26 -9.67
CA ASP A 11 4.66 -10.25 -8.31
C ASP A 11 3.53 -10.30 -7.27
N PRO A 12 3.42 -11.37 -6.45
CA PRO A 12 2.36 -11.51 -5.46
C PRO A 12 2.39 -10.42 -4.37
N ALA A 13 3.51 -9.72 -4.21
CA ALA A 13 3.60 -8.62 -3.25
C ALA A 13 2.68 -7.43 -3.59
N CYS A 14 2.14 -7.34 -4.81
CA CYS A 14 1.16 -6.30 -5.16
C CYS A 14 -0.15 -6.42 -4.36
N ASP A 15 -0.49 -7.61 -3.85
CA ASP A 15 -1.68 -7.81 -3.03
C ASP A 15 -1.54 -7.22 -1.62
N LEU A 16 -0.32 -6.79 -1.24
CA LEU A 16 -0.04 -6.18 0.06
C LEU A 16 -0.41 -4.68 0.13
N LEU A 17 -0.95 -4.09 -0.94
CA LEU A 17 -1.39 -2.68 -0.97
C LEU A 17 -2.30 -2.30 0.21
N ALA A 18 -3.11 -3.24 0.70
CA ALA A 18 -4.00 -3.03 1.83
C ALA A 18 -3.23 -2.64 3.12
N ALA A 19 -1.98 -3.07 3.28
CA ALA A 19 -1.16 -2.74 4.44
C ALA A 19 -1.00 -1.22 4.63
N TRP A 20 -0.90 -0.45 3.55
CA TRP A 20 -0.73 1.02 3.61
C TRP A 20 -1.99 1.80 3.27
N ASN A 21 -2.94 1.21 2.53
CA ASN A 21 -4.19 1.87 2.15
C ASN A 21 -5.32 1.71 3.17
N VAL A 22 -5.31 0.63 3.97
CA VAL A 22 -6.41 0.29 4.88
C VAL A 22 -5.94 0.23 6.33
N PHE A 23 -4.74 -0.32 6.56
CA PHE A 23 -4.24 -0.58 7.91
C PHE A 23 -3.19 0.44 8.38
N GLU A 24 -3.12 0.61 9.70
CA GLU A 24 -2.17 1.50 10.38
C GLU A 24 -1.67 0.90 11.69
N GLY A 25 -0.46 1.32 12.12
CA GLY A 25 0.14 0.94 13.40
C GLY A 25 0.02 -0.56 13.71
N ALA A 26 -0.62 -0.88 14.84
CA ALA A 26 -0.80 -2.26 15.29
C ALA A 26 -1.61 -3.14 14.31
N SER A 27 -2.57 -2.57 13.58
CA SER A 27 -3.37 -3.33 12.61
C SER A 27 -2.56 -3.74 11.39
N ARG A 28 -1.64 -2.89 10.93
CA ARG A 28 -0.70 -3.22 9.84
C ARG A 28 0.26 -4.34 10.26
N ASN A 29 0.78 -4.26 11.49
CA ASN A 29 1.64 -5.31 12.05
C ASN A 29 0.89 -6.65 12.18
N ARG A 30 -0.38 -6.62 12.62
CA ARG A 30 -1.21 -7.82 12.69
C ARG A 30 -1.47 -8.40 11.30
N TYR A 31 -1.81 -7.57 10.32
CA TYR A 31 -2.02 -8.00 8.93
C TYR A 31 -0.79 -8.71 8.37
N ARG A 32 0.39 -8.11 8.55
CA ARG A 32 1.67 -8.72 8.13
C ARG A 32 1.91 -10.07 8.80
N HIS A 33 1.68 -10.14 10.12
CA HIS A 33 1.91 -11.35 10.91
C HIS A 33 0.99 -12.51 10.49
N GLU A 34 -0.31 -12.25 10.35
CA GLU A 34 -1.29 -13.28 9.97
C GLU A 34 -1.05 -13.84 8.56
N LEU A 35 -0.54 -13.01 7.65
CA LEU A 35 -0.19 -13.44 6.30
C LEU A 35 1.17 -14.15 6.23
N GLY A 36 1.98 -14.13 7.30
CA GLY A 36 3.30 -14.76 7.32
C GLY A 36 4.26 -14.19 6.27
N VAL A 37 4.13 -12.90 5.94
CA VAL A 37 4.90 -12.27 4.85
C VAL A 37 6.35 -12.04 5.27
N ASP A 38 7.28 -12.59 4.49
CA ASP A 38 8.72 -12.38 4.66
C ASP A 38 9.14 -10.91 4.41
N ASP A 39 10.34 -10.55 4.86
CA ASP A 39 10.86 -9.17 4.74
C ASP A 39 11.01 -8.70 3.29
N ASP A 40 11.36 -9.58 2.36
CA ASP A 40 11.59 -9.23 0.95
C ASP A 40 10.28 -8.91 0.24
N SER A 41 9.26 -9.74 0.47
CA SER A 41 7.90 -9.55 -0.03
C SER A 41 7.26 -8.31 0.60
N TRP A 42 7.50 -8.07 1.89
CA TRP A 42 7.06 -6.83 2.54
C TRP A 42 7.70 -5.58 1.93
N LEU A 43 9.01 -5.64 1.65
CA LEU A 43 9.73 -4.55 1.00
C LEU A 43 9.20 -4.26 -0.41
N ARG A 44 8.95 -5.29 -1.22
CA ARG A 44 8.35 -5.11 -2.56
C ARG A 44 6.92 -4.58 -2.47
N GLY A 45 6.12 -5.10 -1.54
CA GLY A 45 4.75 -4.63 -1.31
C GLY A 45 4.71 -3.15 -0.94
N ARG A 46 5.67 -2.68 -0.14
CA ARG A 46 5.85 -1.26 0.16
C ARG A 46 6.17 -0.43 -1.08
N GLY A 47 6.99 -0.97 -1.98
CA GLY A 47 7.27 -0.38 -3.29
C GLY A 47 6.01 -0.26 -4.16
N TRP A 48 5.19 -1.31 -4.21
CA TRP A 48 3.90 -1.30 -4.91
C TRP A 48 2.95 -0.24 -4.33
N ALA A 49 2.87 -0.13 -3.01
CA ALA A 49 2.07 0.89 -2.34
C ALA A 49 2.54 2.31 -2.66
N LEU A 50 3.85 2.54 -2.68
CA LEU A 50 4.40 3.83 -3.08
C LEU A 50 4.04 4.16 -4.53
N ALA A 51 4.25 3.22 -5.45
CA ALA A 51 3.93 3.39 -6.87
C ALA A 51 2.45 3.74 -7.08
N GLN A 52 1.54 3.02 -6.41
CA GLN A 52 0.11 3.31 -6.48
C GLN A 52 -0.22 4.70 -5.94
N ALA A 53 0.30 5.07 -4.77
CA ALA A 53 -0.02 6.35 -4.14
C ALA A 53 0.47 7.55 -4.97
N VAL A 54 1.70 7.48 -5.52
CA VAL A 54 2.23 8.58 -6.37
C VAL A 54 1.51 8.70 -7.71
N MET A 55 0.91 7.61 -8.22
CA MET A 55 0.04 7.67 -9.39
C MET A 55 -1.36 8.21 -9.05
N ALA A 56 -1.92 7.78 -7.92
CA ALA A 56 -3.27 8.14 -7.50
C ALA A 56 -3.40 9.63 -7.16
N MET A 57 -2.41 10.21 -6.49
CA MET A 57 -2.47 11.60 -6.04
C MET A 57 -2.70 12.62 -7.17
N PRO A 58 -1.90 12.68 -8.25
CA PRO A 58 -2.16 13.60 -9.35
C PRO A 58 -3.40 13.20 -10.17
N TYR A 59 -3.71 11.91 -10.27
CA TYR A 59 -4.89 11.43 -11.00
C TYR A 59 -6.20 11.90 -10.36
N TYR A 60 -6.26 11.91 -9.02
CA TYR A 60 -7.46 12.28 -8.27
C TYR A 60 -7.47 13.73 -7.77
N TRP A 61 -6.44 14.52 -8.09
CA TRP A 61 -6.18 15.83 -7.51
C TRP A 61 -7.42 16.74 -7.45
N ASP A 62 -8.13 16.86 -8.57
CA ASP A 62 -9.32 17.72 -8.69
C ASP A 62 -10.65 16.96 -8.63
N THR A 63 -10.62 15.63 -8.52
CA THR A 63 -11.80 14.77 -8.73
C THR A 63 -12.21 13.98 -7.50
N ASN A 64 -11.29 13.68 -6.58
CA ASN A 64 -11.58 12.88 -5.40
C ASN A 64 -10.62 13.20 -4.25
N GLU A 65 -11.02 14.14 -3.40
CA GLU A 65 -10.24 14.54 -2.22
C GLU A 65 -9.96 13.36 -1.27
N GLY A 66 -10.90 12.43 -1.13
CA GLY A 66 -10.71 11.25 -0.28
C GLY A 66 -9.56 10.34 -0.76
N MET A 67 -9.45 10.15 -2.07
CA MET A 67 -8.35 9.39 -2.67
C MET A 67 -7.02 10.13 -2.55
N VAL A 68 -7.02 11.46 -2.68
CA VAL A 68 -5.83 12.29 -2.44
C VAL A 68 -5.35 12.13 -0.99
N GLN A 69 -6.26 12.23 -0.01
CA GLN A 69 -5.93 12.04 1.39
C GLN A 69 -5.41 10.62 1.68
N GLN A 70 -5.99 9.59 1.08
CA GLN A 70 -5.51 8.21 1.23
C GLN A 70 -4.09 8.05 0.66
N ALA A 71 -3.85 8.58 -0.54
CA ALA A 71 -2.53 8.55 -1.17
C ALA A 71 -1.47 9.30 -0.33
N SER A 72 -1.81 10.48 0.21
CA SER A 72 -0.92 11.23 1.10
C SER A 72 -0.55 10.43 2.36
N ARG A 73 -1.54 9.84 3.05
CA ARG A 73 -1.30 9.02 4.25
C ARG A 73 -0.45 7.78 3.94
N ALA A 74 -0.69 7.13 2.80
CA ALA A 74 0.12 6.00 2.37
C ALA A 74 1.58 6.41 2.17
N ILE A 75 1.83 7.54 1.48
CA ILE A 75 3.18 8.07 1.28
C ILE A 75 3.86 8.40 2.61
N GLU A 76 3.18 9.12 3.51
CA GLU A 76 3.70 9.46 4.83
C GLU A 76 4.08 8.21 5.64
N GLY A 77 3.20 7.21 5.68
CA GLY A 77 3.45 5.95 6.37
C GLY A 77 4.64 5.18 5.79
N ILE A 78 4.78 5.16 4.46
CA ILE A 78 5.90 4.50 3.78
C ILE A 78 7.23 5.20 4.08
N LEU A 79 7.25 6.54 4.07
CA LEU A 79 8.45 7.33 4.33
C LEU A 79 8.89 7.25 5.80
N ALA A 80 7.95 7.22 6.75
CA ALA A 80 8.24 7.00 8.16
C ALA A 80 8.98 5.66 8.36
N GLU A 81 8.44 4.56 7.82
CA GLU A 81 9.06 3.23 7.90
C GLU A 81 10.41 3.11 7.17
N ALA A 82 10.72 4.01 6.24
CA ALA A 82 12.01 4.04 5.55
C ALA A 82 13.09 4.74 6.40
N THR A 83 12.68 5.65 7.29
CA THR A 83 13.57 6.46 8.13
C THR A 83 13.92 5.75 9.45
N GLU A 84 13.16 4.74 9.85
CA GLU A 84 13.38 3.91 11.04
C GLU A 84 14.45 2.80 10.87
N ARG A 85 15.12 2.72 9.71
CA ARG A 85 16.24 1.80 9.44
C ARG A 85 17.59 2.48 9.64
#